data_AF-A0A382STM2-F1
#
_entry.id   AF-A0A382STM2-F1
#
_cell.length_a   1.000
_cell.length_b   1.000
_cell.length_c   1.000
_cell.angle_alpha   90.00
_cell.angle_beta   90.00
_cell.angle_gamma   90.00
#
_symmetry.space_group_name_H-M   'P 1'
#
loop_
_entity.id
_entity.type
_entity.pdbx_description
1 polymer ?
#
loop_
_entity_poly.entity_id
_entity_poly.type
_entity_poly.pdbx_seq_one_letter_code
_entity_poly.pdbx_strand_id
1 'polypeptide(L)'
;MTAFTSTYLEQLTTQIFQAASVPLDEAALIARELVYANLLGMDSHGVIRIPQYTEYLDSGEIVPGAPTTVTKETPTTAIVDGGDNFGQVVAFRALDLAVKKARKQNISCVLAQRCNHVGRLGSYPQRAAEQDMIALALATWPSYGHHVAPFGAREGRLSTNPIAYGAPTSGHPVLSDFATSVLSEGRIRVALHSDHPLPENTIVDAEGKATCDPAGFY
;
A
#
# COMPACT_ATOMS: atom_id res chain seq x y z
N MET A 1 20.15 14.60 12.17
CA MET A 1 18.90 13.86 11.89
C MET A 1 18.09 13.86 13.18
N THR A 2 16.82 14.27 13.13
CA THR A 2 15.93 14.28 14.31
C THR A 2 15.28 12.91 14.44
N ALA A 3 15.24 12.35 15.65
CA ALA A 3 14.59 11.08 15.94
C ALA A 3 13.27 11.30 16.69
N PHE A 4 12.25 10.53 16.35
CA PHE A 4 10.93 10.54 16.99
C PHE A 4 10.60 9.14 17.49
N THR A 5 9.91 9.05 18.63
CA THR A 5 9.37 7.75 19.09
C THR A 5 8.18 7.36 18.24
N SER A 6 7.97 6.06 18.02
CA SER A 6 6.82 5.55 17.25
C SER A 6 5.49 6.02 17.86
N THR A 7 5.36 5.94 19.19
CA THR A 7 4.15 6.38 19.91
C THR A 7 3.84 7.86 19.67
N TYR A 8 4.84 8.73 19.73
CA TYR A 8 4.64 10.16 19.45
C TYR A 8 4.20 10.36 18.00
N LEU A 9 4.86 9.68 17.05
CA LEU A 9 4.58 9.83 15.63
C LEU A 9 3.18 9.28 15.26
N GLU A 10 2.74 8.18 15.88
CA GLU A 10 1.39 7.62 15.70
C GLU A 10 0.32 8.59 16.22
N GLN A 11 0.53 9.17 17.41
CA GLN A 11 -0.39 10.16 17.99
C GLN A 11 -0.49 11.42 17.12
N LEU A 12 0.65 11.96 16.71
CA LEU A 12 0.70 13.14 15.84
C LEU A 12 0.02 12.86 14.50
N THR A 13 0.32 11.72 13.87
CA THR A 13 -0.28 11.35 12.58
C THR A 13 -1.79 11.15 12.70
N THR A 14 -2.26 10.54 13.80
CA THR A 14 -3.70 10.40 14.08
C THR A 14 -4.36 11.77 14.20
N GLN A 15 -3.77 12.70 14.95
CA GLN A 15 -4.28 14.07 15.11
C GLN A 15 -4.36 14.83 13.78
N ILE A 16 -3.37 14.65 12.89
CA ILE A 16 -3.39 15.25 11.55
C ILE A 16 -4.60 14.75 10.76
N PHE A 17 -4.84 13.43 10.70
CA PHE A 17 -5.99 12.88 9.98
C PHE A 17 -7.33 13.26 10.62
N GLN A 18 -7.41 13.32 11.96
CA GLN A 18 -8.61 13.81 12.64
C GLN A 18 -8.90 15.29 12.32
N ALA A 19 -7.87 16.13 12.24
CA ALA A 19 -8.01 17.52 11.82
C ALA A 19 -8.51 17.63 10.36
N ALA A 20 -8.20 16.65 9.53
CA ALA A 20 -8.75 16.48 8.17
C ALA A 20 -10.09 15.73 8.14
N SER A 21 -10.83 15.68 9.26
CA SER A 21 -12.17 15.08 9.39
C SER A 21 -12.25 13.56 9.13
N VAL A 22 -11.12 12.85 9.23
CA VAL A 22 -11.12 11.37 9.18
C VAL A 22 -11.65 10.80 10.51
N PRO A 23 -12.57 9.81 10.51
CA PRO A 23 -13.02 9.14 11.73
C PRO A 23 -11.85 8.61 12.56
N LEU A 24 -11.96 8.68 13.89
CA LEU A 24 -10.86 8.35 14.81
C LEU A 24 -10.30 6.94 14.60
N ASP A 25 -11.17 5.95 14.40
CA ASP A 25 -10.77 4.56 14.19
C ASP A 25 -9.98 4.37 12.89
N GLU A 26 -10.40 5.04 11.81
CA GLU A 26 -9.69 5.04 10.52
C GLU A 26 -8.37 5.81 10.63
N ALA A 27 -8.38 7.00 11.25
CA ALA A 27 -7.18 7.82 11.47
C ALA A 27 -6.11 7.06 12.28
N ALA A 28 -6.51 6.38 13.36
CA ALA A 28 -5.61 5.58 14.19
C ALA A 28 -5.05 4.37 13.42
N LEU A 29 -5.88 3.71 12.59
CA LEU A 29 -5.43 2.63 11.73
C LEU A 29 -4.37 3.11 10.72
N ILE A 30 -4.66 4.20 10.00
CA ILE A 30 -3.75 4.76 9.00
C ILE A 30 -2.43 5.17 9.66
N ALA A 31 -2.49 5.90 10.77
CA ALA A 31 -1.31 6.33 11.52
C ALA A 31 -0.42 5.15 11.92
N ARG A 32 -1.01 4.09 12.48
CA ARG A 32 -0.29 2.88 12.86
C ARG A 32 0.40 2.24 11.67
N GLU A 33 -0.28 2.07 10.53
CA GLU A 33 0.34 1.43 9.36
C GLU A 33 1.46 2.26 8.74
N LEU A 34 1.31 3.59 8.69
CA LEU A 34 2.36 4.48 8.20
C LEU A 34 3.60 4.41 9.11
N VAL A 35 3.42 4.53 10.42
CA VAL A 35 4.55 4.47 11.37
C VAL A 35 5.17 3.08 11.38
N TYR A 36 4.37 2.03 11.28
CA TYR A 36 4.89 0.66 11.19
C TYR A 36 5.70 0.43 9.91
N ALA A 37 5.32 1.02 8.78
CA ALA A 37 6.14 1.01 7.57
C ALA A 37 7.50 1.71 7.79
N ASN A 38 7.54 2.85 8.50
CA ASN A 38 8.81 3.49 8.87
C ASN A 38 9.66 2.59 9.78
N LEU A 39 9.07 1.93 10.77
CA LEU A 39 9.80 1.00 11.66
C LEU A 39 10.44 -0.18 10.91
N LEU A 40 9.86 -0.58 9.78
CA LEU A 40 10.39 -1.63 8.90
C LEU A 40 11.38 -1.09 7.86
N GLY A 41 11.74 0.21 7.89
CA GLY A 41 12.62 0.85 6.91
C GLY A 41 11.98 1.03 5.53
N MET A 42 10.66 0.94 5.44
CA MET A 42 9.89 1.14 4.20
C MET A 42 9.33 2.56 4.15
N ASP A 43 10.23 3.55 4.26
CA ASP A 43 9.87 4.97 4.40
C ASP A 43 8.95 5.47 3.28
N SER A 44 9.08 4.91 2.07
CA SER A 44 8.21 5.22 0.94
C SER A 44 6.72 4.91 1.16
N HIS A 45 6.36 4.14 2.19
CA HIS A 45 4.97 3.84 2.57
C HIS A 45 4.66 4.30 4.00
N GLY A 46 5.55 5.08 4.61
CA GLY A 46 5.38 5.63 5.95
C GLY A 46 4.83 7.05 5.94
N VAL A 47 5.17 7.83 6.97
CA VAL A 47 4.62 9.19 7.18
C VAL A 47 4.90 10.18 6.05
N ILE A 48 5.81 9.87 5.11
CA ILE A 48 5.99 10.64 3.87
C ILE A 48 4.72 10.72 3.02
N ARG A 49 3.77 9.79 3.21
CA ARG A 49 2.49 9.76 2.49
C ARG A 49 1.45 10.73 3.03
N ILE A 50 1.66 11.34 4.20
CA ILE A 50 0.69 12.25 4.81
C ILE A 50 0.30 13.40 3.86
N PRO A 51 1.24 14.16 3.24
CA PRO A 51 0.87 15.25 2.33
C PRO A 51 0.03 14.77 1.14
N GLN A 52 0.41 13.64 0.52
CA GLN A 52 -0.34 13.05 -0.59
C GLN A 52 -1.75 12.65 -0.15
N TYR A 53 -1.90 12.05 1.03
CA TYR A 53 -3.21 11.65 1.53
C TYR A 53 -4.09 12.84 1.90
N THR A 54 -3.52 13.93 2.42
CA THR A 54 -4.27 15.16 2.66
C THR A 54 -4.73 15.81 1.35
N GLU A 55 -3.90 15.80 0.30
CA GLU A 55 -4.32 16.26 -1.04
C GLU A 55 -5.48 15.43 -1.60
N TYR A 56 -5.47 14.10 -1.39
CA TYR A 56 -6.57 13.22 -1.80
C TYR A 56 -7.85 13.41 -1.00
N LEU A 57 -7.75 13.80 0.28
CA LEU A 57 -8.92 14.21 1.06
C LEU A 57 -9.50 15.52 0.53
N ASP A 58 -8.64 16.51 0.25
CA ASP A 58 -9.05 17.83 -0.24
C ASP A 58 -9.69 17.75 -1.64
N SER A 59 -9.19 16.85 -2.50
CA SER A 59 -9.74 16.62 -3.84
C SER A 59 -10.99 15.74 -3.87
N GLY A 60 -11.30 15.06 -2.75
CA GLY A 60 -12.39 14.08 -2.66
C GLY A 60 -12.06 12.72 -3.31
N GLU A 61 -10.81 12.45 -3.67
CA GLU A 61 -10.35 11.14 -4.16
C GLU A 61 -10.39 10.08 -3.03
N ILE A 62 -10.14 10.49 -1.79
CA ILE A 62 -10.39 9.69 -0.59
C ILE A 62 -11.65 10.19 0.11
N VAL A 63 -12.61 9.28 0.34
CA VAL A 63 -13.85 9.54 1.08
C VAL A 63 -13.77 8.86 2.44
N PRO A 64 -13.32 9.55 3.51
CA PRO A 64 -13.17 8.96 4.83
C PRO A 64 -14.54 8.58 5.42
N GLY A 65 -14.59 7.49 6.18
CA GLY A 65 -15.83 6.97 6.75
C GLY A 65 -16.82 6.37 5.75
N ALA A 66 -16.49 6.32 4.45
CA ALA A 66 -17.34 5.65 3.48
C ALA A 66 -17.50 4.16 3.84
N PRO A 67 -18.73 3.62 3.78
CA PRO A 67 -18.99 2.24 4.15
C PRO A 67 -18.44 1.28 3.10
N THR A 68 -17.85 0.17 3.54
CA THR A 68 -17.52 -0.95 2.65
C THR A 68 -18.75 -1.83 2.44
N THR A 69 -19.06 -2.20 1.19
CA THR A 69 -20.21 -3.07 0.86
C THR A 69 -19.76 -4.32 0.12
N VAL A 70 -20.38 -5.47 0.39
CA VAL A 70 -20.13 -6.71 -0.37
C VAL A 70 -21.09 -6.75 -1.56
N THR A 71 -20.55 -6.66 -2.78
CA THR A 71 -21.36 -6.58 -4.00
C THR A 71 -21.61 -7.93 -4.64
N LYS A 72 -20.73 -8.92 -4.39
CA LYS A 72 -20.89 -10.32 -4.78
C LYS A 72 -20.29 -11.21 -3.71
N GLU A 73 -20.92 -12.35 -3.45
CA GLU A 73 -20.47 -13.25 -2.39
C GLU A 73 -20.76 -14.73 -2.74
N THR A 74 -19.80 -15.59 -2.44
CA THR A 74 -19.93 -17.05 -2.38
C THR A 74 -19.35 -17.55 -1.03
N PRO A 75 -19.42 -18.85 -0.71
CA PRO A 75 -18.80 -19.37 0.51
C PRO A 75 -17.30 -19.05 0.61
N THR A 76 -16.56 -19.05 -0.50
CA THR A 76 -15.10 -18.86 -0.54
C THR A 76 -14.68 -17.55 -1.19
N THR A 77 -15.56 -16.80 -1.85
CA THR A 77 -15.19 -15.55 -2.54
C THR A 77 -16.08 -14.37 -2.18
N ALA A 78 -15.56 -13.15 -2.33
CA ALA A 78 -16.35 -11.94 -2.28
C ALA A 78 -15.72 -10.79 -3.08
N ILE A 79 -16.55 -9.84 -3.49
CA ILE A 79 -16.11 -8.52 -3.97
C ILE A 79 -16.58 -7.48 -2.96
N VAL A 80 -15.62 -6.73 -2.41
CA VAL A 80 -15.81 -5.62 -1.49
C VAL A 80 -15.63 -4.32 -2.25
N ASP A 81 -16.66 -3.49 -2.24
CA ASP A 81 -16.62 -2.13 -2.72
C ASP A 81 -16.27 -1.19 -1.56
N GLY A 82 -15.19 -0.43 -1.74
CA GLY A 82 -14.52 0.34 -0.70
C GLY A 82 -15.08 1.73 -0.44
N GLY A 83 -16.02 2.22 -1.25
CA GLY A 83 -16.52 3.58 -1.02
C GLY A 83 -15.55 4.70 -1.42
N ASP A 84 -14.45 4.38 -2.11
CA ASP A 84 -13.30 5.29 -2.29
C ASP A 84 -12.67 5.74 -0.96
N ASN A 85 -12.81 4.93 0.10
CA ASN A 85 -12.13 5.15 1.37
C ASN A 85 -10.62 4.86 1.24
N PHE A 86 -9.86 5.18 2.29
CA PHE A 86 -8.45 4.83 2.44
C PHE A 86 -8.19 3.35 2.14
N GLY A 87 -7.13 3.09 1.37
CA GLY A 87 -6.76 1.74 0.98
C GLY A 87 -6.51 0.83 2.17
N GLN A 88 -5.85 1.34 3.21
CA GLN A 88 -5.61 0.60 4.45
C GLN A 88 -6.92 0.12 5.10
N VAL A 89 -7.91 1.00 5.20
CA VAL A 89 -9.22 0.70 5.79
C VAL A 89 -9.93 -0.38 5.00
N VAL A 90 -10.06 -0.20 3.68
CA VAL A 90 -10.77 -1.14 2.80
C VAL A 90 -10.07 -2.49 2.77
N ALA A 91 -8.73 -2.51 2.63
CA ALA A 91 -7.97 -3.75 2.52
C ALA A 91 -7.98 -4.56 3.82
N PHE A 92 -7.93 -3.92 5.00
CA PHE A 92 -8.10 -4.67 6.26
C PHE A 92 -9.52 -5.21 6.44
N ARG A 93 -10.55 -4.45 6.06
CA ARG A 93 -11.94 -4.97 6.10
C ARG A 93 -12.12 -6.15 5.13
N ALA A 94 -11.52 -6.10 3.94
CA ALA A 94 -11.49 -7.19 2.98
C ALA A 94 -10.73 -8.41 3.51
N LEU A 95 -9.57 -8.19 4.16
CA LEU A 95 -8.80 -9.24 4.82
C LEU A 95 -9.60 -9.93 5.93
N ASP A 96 -10.27 -9.16 6.80
CA ASP A 96 -11.07 -9.72 7.88
C ASP A 96 -12.22 -10.60 7.34
N LEU A 97 -12.84 -10.20 6.23
CA LEU A 97 -13.82 -11.03 5.52
C LEU A 97 -13.18 -12.30 4.92
N ALA A 98 -11.99 -12.19 4.31
CA ALA A 98 -11.26 -13.32 3.74
C ALA A 98 -10.91 -14.34 4.84
N VAL A 99 -10.30 -13.90 5.94
CA VAL A 99 -9.95 -14.74 7.09
C VAL A 99 -11.20 -15.45 7.64
N LYS A 100 -12.31 -14.71 7.83
CA LYS A 100 -13.58 -15.29 8.30
C LYS A 100 -14.11 -16.39 7.37
N LYS A 101 -13.98 -16.23 6.05
CA LYS A 101 -14.40 -17.23 5.05
C LYS A 101 -13.44 -18.43 5.03
N ALA A 102 -12.13 -18.18 5.02
CA ALA A 102 -11.11 -19.21 5.02
C ALA A 102 -11.21 -20.11 6.25
N ARG A 103 -11.51 -19.57 7.45
CA ARG A 103 -11.78 -20.40 8.65
C ARG A 103 -12.92 -21.40 8.47
N LYS A 104 -13.91 -21.07 7.63
CA LYS A 104 -15.08 -21.93 7.38
C LYS A 104 -14.90 -22.89 6.21
N GLN A 105 -14.08 -22.53 5.23
CA GLN A 105 -14.01 -23.21 3.93
C GLN A 105 -12.59 -23.61 3.50
N ASN A 106 -11.60 -23.50 4.41
CA ASN A 106 -10.16 -23.71 4.22
C ASN A 106 -9.45 -22.70 3.30
N ILE A 107 -10.14 -22.13 2.31
CA ILE A 107 -9.60 -21.14 1.38
C ILE A 107 -10.60 -20.01 1.17
N SER A 108 -10.09 -18.80 0.89
CA SER A 108 -10.91 -17.72 0.39
C SER A 108 -10.15 -16.77 -0.54
N CYS A 109 -10.90 -16.03 -1.36
CA CYS A 109 -10.37 -14.95 -2.18
C CYS A 109 -11.33 -13.75 -2.14
N VAL A 110 -10.85 -12.60 -1.69
CA VAL A 110 -11.66 -11.37 -1.61
C VAL A 110 -10.99 -10.29 -2.45
N LEU A 111 -11.76 -9.73 -3.38
CA LEU A 111 -11.35 -8.58 -4.18
C LEU A 111 -11.83 -7.30 -3.50
N ALA A 112 -10.97 -6.31 -3.36
CA ALA A 112 -11.34 -4.95 -2.98
C ALA A 112 -11.28 -4.04 -4.21
N GLN A 113 -12.35 -3.28 -4.46
CA GLN A 113 -12.44 -2.25 -5.52
C GLN A 113 -12.82 -0.91 -4.92
N ARG A 114 -12.61 0.20 -5.66
CA ARG A 114 -12.80 1.57 -5.12
C ARG A 114 -12.06 1.73 -3.79
N CYS A 115 -10.79 1.33 -3.84
CA CYS A 115 -9.87 1.18 -2.73
C CYS A 115 -8.63 2.01 -3.08
N ASN A 116 -8.37 3.07 -2.31
CA ASN A 116 -7.24 3.96 -2.55
C ASN A 116 -5.89 3.28 -2.23
N HIS A 117 -4.80 4.06 -2.24
CA HIS A 117 -3.45 3.55 -1.95
C HIS A 117 -3.40 2.76 -0.62
N VAL A 118 -3.06 1.47 -0.70
CA VAL A 118 -3.06 0.53 0.42
C VAL A 118 -1.83 0.65 1.34
N GLY A 119 -0.83 1.46 0.99
CA GLY A 119 0.41 1.52 1.75
C GLY A 119 1.24 0.25 1.58
N ARG A 120 1.83 -0.25 2.66
CA ARG A 120 2.69 -1.45 2.63
C ARG A 120 1.83 -2.72 2.46
N LEU A 121 1.97 -3.37 1.30
CA LEU A 121 1.17 -4.55 0.98
C LEU A 121 1.43 -5.74 1.93
N GLY A 122 2.62 -5.86 2.48
CA GLY A 122 2.99 -6.90 3.45
C GLY A 122 2.21 -6.87 4.76
N SER A 123 1.54 -5.75 5.12
CA SER A 123 0.73 -5.68 6.35
C SER A 123 -0.43 -6.68 6.36
N TYR A 124 -1.03 -6.95 5.20
CA TYR A 124 -2.19 -7.83 5.10
C TYR A 124 -1.84 -9.32 5.25
N PRO A 125 -0.89 -9.88 4.46
CA PRO A 125 -0.49 -11.27 4.65
C PRO A 125 0.23 -11.50 5.99
N GLN A 126 0.90 -10.49 6.56
CA GLN A 126 1.44 -10.59 7.92
C GLN A 126 0.31 -10.81 8.94
N ARG A 127 -0.76 -9.99 8.93
CA ARG A 127 -1.90 -10.14 9.84
C ARG A 127 -2.66 -11.47 9.65
N ALA A 128 -2.67 -12.04 8.44
CA ALA A 128 -3.20 -13.37 8.21
C ALA A 128 -2.30 -14.46 8.79
N ALA A 129 -0.99 -14.36 8.60
CA ALA A 129 -0.02 -15.31 9.13
C ALA A 129 0.02 -15.32 10.66
N GLU A 130 -0.12 -14.16 11.31
CA GLU A 130 -0.28 -14.05 12.76
C GLU A 130 -1.57 -14.73 13.28
N GLN A 131 -2.52 -15.04 12.38
CA GLN A 131 -3.74 -15.79 12.67
C GLN A 131 -3.67 -17.25 12.16
N ASP A 132 -2.46 -17.76 11.95
CA ASP A 132 -2.16 -19.13 11.52
C ASP A 132 -2.68 -19.45 10.11
N MET A 133 -2.58 -18.49 9.18
CA MET A 133 -3.02 -18.61 7.80
C MET A 133 -1.95 -18.22 6.79
N ILE A 134 -1.84 -18.97 5.70
CA ILE A 134 -1.09 -18.53 4.51
C ILE A 134 -1.93 -17.51 3.75
N ALA A 135 -1.31 -16.41 3.33
CA ALA A 135 -1.99 -15.37 2.55
C ALA A 135 -1.13 -14.85 1.40
N LEU A 136 -1.82 -14.48 0.32
CA LEU A 136 -1.28 -13.80 -0.86
C LEU A 136 -2.10 -12.53 -1.06
N ALA A 137 -1.41 -11.40 -1.22
CA ALA A 137 -1.99 -10.10 -1.52
C ALA A 137 -1.38 -9.57 -2.82
N LEU A 138 -2.22 -8.98 -3.66
CA LEU A 138 -1.84 -8.31 -4.90
C LEU A 138 -2.52 -6.94 -4.91
N ALA A 139 -1.83 -5.92 -5.39
CA ALA A 139 -2.42 -4.60 -5.63
C ALA A 139 -2.06 -4.09 -7.03
N THR A 140 -2.96 -3.32 -7.62
CA THR A 140 -2.79 -2.69 -8.92
C THR A 140 -3.48 -1.32 -8.90
N TRP A 141 -3.02 -0.40 -9.73
CA TRP A 141 -3.64 0.92 -9.88
C TRP A 141 -4.04 1.11 -11.36
N PRO A 142 -5.33 1.01 -11.70
CA PRO A 142 -5.75 1.00 -13.10
C PRO A 142 -5.76 2.37 -13.78
N SER A 143 -5.82 3.46 -13.01
CA SER A 143 -6.03 4.83 -13.52
C SER A 143 -4.81 5.75 -13.37
N TYR A 144 -3.77 5.29 -12.67
CA TYR A 144 -2.57 6.08 -12.39
C TYR A 144 -1.36 5.15 -12.30
N GLY A 145 -0.17 5.72 -12.43
CA GLY A 145 1.04 4.98 -12.08
C GLY A 145 1.56 4.06 -13.19
N HIS A 146 1.17 4.25 -14.46
CA HIS A 146 1.68 3.49 -15.62
C HIS A 146 3.15 3.84 -15.94
N HIS A 147 4.04 3.77 -14.95
CA HIS A 147 5.44 4.17 -15.05
C HIS A 147 6.37 2.99 -15.32
N VAL A 148 5.86 1.76 -15.34
CA VAL A 148 6.65 0.56 -15.60
C VAL A 148 6.50 0.18 -17.07
N ALA A 149 7.60 0.22 -17.81
CA ALA A 149 7.67 -0.24 -19.19
C ALA A 149 7.63 -1.78 -19.22
N PRO A 150 6.72 -2.41 -19.98
CA PRO A 150 6.82 -3.83 -20.29
C PRO A 150 8.18 -4.17 -20.91
N PHE A 151 8.64 -5.40 -20.73
CA PHE A 151 9.89 -5.84 -21.36
C PHE A 151 9.84 -5.62 -22.89
N GLY A 152 10.83 -4.90 -23.40
CA GLY A 152 10.92 -4.52 -24.82
C GLY A 152 10.16 -3.25 -25.22
N ALA A 153 9.41 -2.63 -24.31
CA ALA A 153 8.77 -1.34 -24.53
C ALA A 153 9.71 -0.18 -24.16
N ARG A 154 9.37 1.02 -24.66
CA ARG A 154 10.05 2.28 -24.30
C ARG A 154 9.20 3.21 -23.44
N GLU A 155 7.92 2.88 -23.26
CA GLU A 155 6.96 3.68 -22.53
C GLU A 155 6.31 2.84 -21.43
N GLY A 156 5.99 3.50 -20.32
CA GLY A 156 5.25 2.91 -19.23
C GLY A 156 3.83 2.52 -19.62
N ARG A 157 3.42 1.31 -19.21
CA ARG A 157 2.05 0.76 -19.40
C ARG A 157 1.54 0.03 -18.18
N LEU A 158 2.43 -0.41 -17.29
CA LEU A 158 2.11 -1.14 -16.08
C LEU A 158 2.36 -0.24 -14.86
N SER A 159 1.62 -0.48 -13.78
CA SER A 159 2.01 -0.02 -12.44
C SER A 159 3.03 -0.95 -11.81
N THR A 160 3.57 -0.55 -10.65
CA THR A 160 4.56 -1.35 -9.89
C THR A 160 4.01 -2.69 -9.40
N ASN A 161 2.68 -2.87 -9.44
CA ASN A 161 1.93 -4.13 -9.24
C ASN A 161 2.50 -5.05 -8.15
N PRO A 162 2.61 -4.57 -6.89
CA PRO A 162 3.26 -5.35 -5.85
C PRO A 162 2.55 -6.66 -5.56
N ILE A 163 3.36 -7.65 -5.17
CA ILE A 163 2.92 -8.95 -4.69
C ILE A 163 3.51 -9.13 -3.29
N ALA A 164 2.66 -9.51 -2.34
CA ALA A 164 3.09 -9.87 -1.00
C ALA A 164 2.50 -11.20 -0.58
N TYR A 165 3.26 -12.00 0.15
CA TYR A 165 2.77 -13.25 0.72
C TYR A 165 3.36 -13.50 2.09
N GLY A 166 2.62 -14.23 2.91
CA GLY A 166 2.95 -14.52 4.29
C GLY A 166 2.54 -15.93 4.68
N ALA A 167 3.36 -16.59 5.49
CA ALA A 167 3.07 -17.91 6.04
C ALA A 167 3.43 -17.96 7.53
N PRO A 168 2.60 -18.63 8.37
CA PRO A 168 2.88 -18.78 9.79
C PRO A 168 4.13 -19.63 10.02
N THR A 169 4.82 -19.35 11.12
CA THR A 169 5.88 -20.20 11.66
C THR A 169 5.68 -20.35 13.18
N SER A 170 6.55 -21.11 13.86
CA SER A 170 6.55 -21.16 15.33
C SER A 170 6.99 -19.86 16.00
N GLY A 171 7.53 -18.90 15.24
CA GLY A 171 7.93 -17.57 15.70
C GLY A 171 7.33 -16.49 14.80
N HIS A 172 8.20 -15.64 14.24
CA HIS A 172 7.75 -14.62 13.30
C HIS A 172 7.33 -15.22 11.95
N PRO A 173 6.25 -14.73 11.32
CA PRO A 173 5.87 -15.15 9.98
C PRO A 173 7.00 -15.02 8.96
N VAL A 174 7.07 -15.95 8.01
CA VAL A 174 7.79 -15.69 6.76
C VAL A 174 6.97 -14.67 5.97
N LEU A 175 7.60 -13.58 5.56
CA LEU A 175 6.96 -12.51 4.80
C LEU A 175 7.83 -12.11 3.60
N SER A 176 7.19 -11.99 2.45
CA SER A 176 7.78 -11.37 1.26
C SER A 176 6.84 -10.28 0.77
N ASP A 177 7.38 -9.10 0.45
CA ASP A 177 6.63 -7.94 -0.02
C ASP A 177 7.52 -7.16 -0.99
N PHE A 178 7.15 -7.14 -2.27
CA PHE A 178 7.95 -6.51 -3.32
C PHE A 178 7.09 -5.98 -4.46
N ALA A 179 7.56 -4.90 -5.09
CA ALA A 179 7.07 -4.45 -6.39
C ALA A 179 7.53 -5.41 -7.49
N THR A 180 6.75 -5.56 -8.56
CA THR A 180 7.19 -6.31 -9.75
C THR A 180 8.08 -5.47 -10.67
N SER A 181 8.25 -4.17 -10.38
CA SER A 181 9.26 -3.32 -11.01
C SER A 181 10.62 -3.51 -10.36
N VAL A 182 11.69 -3.18 -11.10
CA VAL A 182 13.09 -3.24 -10.60
C VAL A 182 13.28 -2.34 -9.37
N LEU A 183 12.61 -1.19 -9.35
CA LEU A 183 12.62 -0.23 -8.25
C LEU A 183 11.21 0.27 -7.97
N SER A 184 10.90 0.60 -6.71
CA SER A 184 9.62 1.25 -6.37
C SER A 184 9.68 2.74 -6.69
N GLU A 185 8.56 3.31 -7.14
CA GLU A 185 8.44 4.77 -7.39
C GLU A 185 8.83 5.57 -6.15
N GLY A 186 8.44 5.12 -4.96
CA GLY A 186 8.79 5.81 -3.74
C GLY A 186 10.29 5.83 -3.42
N ARG A 187 11.07 4.83 -3.89
CA ARG A 187 12.55 4.89 -3.79
C ARG A 187 13.13 5.92 -4.76
N ILE A 188 12.53 6.07 -5.94
CA ILE A 188 12.90 7.13 -6.89
C ILE A 188 12.64 8.50 -6.26
N ARG A 189 11.48 8.68 -5.64
CA ARG A 189 11.12 9.91 -4.92
C ARG A 189 12.07 10.25 -3.77
N VAL A 190 12.49 9.25 -3.00
CA VAL A 190 13.49 9.44 -1.92
C VAL A 190 14.83 9.88 -2.51
N ALA A 191 15.28 9.26 -3.60
CA ALA A 191 16.51 9.63 -4.28
C ALA A 191 16.45 11.06 -4.84
N LEU A 192 15.31 11.45 -5.44
CA LEU A 192 15.05 12.81 -5.91
C LEU A 192 15.16 13.85 -4.78
N HIS A 193 14.50 13.61 -3.64
CA HIS A 193 14.54 14.55 -2.50
C HIS A 193 15.87 14.56 -1.75
N SER A 194 16.73 13.57 -1.97
CA SER A 194 18.03 13.46 -1.31
C SER A 194 19.19 13.86 -2.23
N ASP A 195 18.93 14.28 -3.47
CA ASP A 195 19.95 14.55 -4.51
C ASP A 195 20.93 13.37 -4.72
N HIS A 196 20.43 12.13 -4.67
CA HIS A 196 21.22 10.92 -4.88
C HIS A 196 20.88 10.25 -6.22
N PRO A 197 21.87 9.74 -6.98
CA PRO A 197 21.60 9.00 -8.20
C PRO A 197 20.97 7.63 -7.90
N LEU A 198 20.20 7.13 -8.87
CA LEU A 198 19.67 5.77 -8.86
C LEU A 198 20.71 4.75 -9.34
N PRO A 199 20.55 3.47 -8.97
CA PRO A 199 21.35 2.40 -9.56
C PRO A 199 21.16 2.32 -11.08
N GLU A 200 22.19 1.88 -11.79
CA GLU A 200 22.11 1.68 -13.24
C GLU A 200 20.97 0.71 -13.63
N ASN A 201 20.41 0.92 -14.82
CA ASN A 201 19.36 0.07 -15.41
C ASN A 201 18.06 -0.04 -14.56
N THR A 202 17.75 0.99 -13.76
CA THR A 202 16.53 1.02 -12.94
C THR A 202 15.40 1.82 -13.56
N ILE A 203 15.71 2.86 -14.33
CA ILE A 203 14.72 3.72 -15.01
C ILE A 203 15.15 4.07 -16.43
N VAL A 204 14.19 4.55 -17.21
CA VAL A 204 14.39 5.15 -18.54
C VAL A 204 13.76 6.55 -18.57
N ASP A 205 14.33 7.45 -19.35
CA ASP A 205 13.78 8.80 -19.60
C ASP A 205 12.63 8.81 -20.62
N ALA A 206 12.11 10.00 -20.94
CA ALA A 206 11.03 10.19 -21.91
C ALA A 206 11.38 9.71 -23.33
N GLU A 207 12.67 9.63 -23.69
CA GLU A 207 13.14 9.09 -24.97
C GLU A 207 13.39 7.57 -24.92
N GLY A 208 13.18 6.94 -23.76
CA GLY A 208 13.41 5.53 -23.51
C GLY A 208 14.89 5.17 -23.36
N LYS A 209 15.75 6.13 -23.00
CA LYS A 209 17.17 5.89 -22.71
C LYS A 209 17.36 5.63 -21.21
N ALA A 210 18.25 4.71 -20.88
CA ALA A 210 18.60 4.44 -19.50
C ALA A 210 19.22 5.68 -18.84
N THR A 211 18.77 6.01 -17.63
CA THR A 211 19.29 7.12 -16.84
C THR A 211 19.40 6.72 -15.37
N CYS A 212 20.30 7.38 -14.65
CA CYS A 212 20.45 7.27 -13.20
C CYS A 212 19.95 8.53 -12.48
N ASP A 213 19.49 9.55 -13.22
CA ASP A 213 18.95 10.78 -12.66
C ASP A 213 17.48 10.57 -12.26
N PRO A 214 17.12 10.66 -10.96
CA PRO A 214 15.74 10.55 -10.51
C PRO A 214 14.77 11.52 -11.20
N ALA A 215 15.26 12.69 -11.63
CA ALA A 215 14.44 13.68 -12.34
C ALA A 215 13.99 13.16 -13.70
N GLY A 216 14.73 12.24 -14.34
CA GLY A 216 14.35 11.65 -15.61
C GLY A 216 13.10 10.75 -15.56
N PHE A 217 12.61 10.41 -14.36
CA PHE A 217 11.37 9.63 -14.17
C PHE A 217 10.10 10.49 -14.16
N TYR A 218 10.22 11.78 -13.83
CA TYR A 218 9.09 12.72 -13.64
C TYR A 218 8.95 13.68 -14.81
#